data_AF-A0A940WF46-F1
#
_entry.id   AF-A0A940WF46-F1
#
_cell.length_a   1.000
_cell.length_b   1.000
_cell.length_c   1.000
_cell.angle_alpha   90.00
_cell.angle_beta   90.00
_cell.angle_gamma   90.00
#
_symmetry.space_group_name_H-M   'P 1'
#
loop_
_entity.id
_entity.type
_entity.pdbx_description
1 polymer ?
#
loop_
_entity_poly.entity_id
_entity_poly.type
_entity_poly.pdbx_seq_one_letter_code
_entity_poly.pdbx_strand_id
1 'polypeptide(L)'
;MIRGDKIGLRARHQTDVPVLHAELYDDVATRSRADSRPWRPITPGSGHSPYEVTEPRDDAACFSVVELDSQALAGEALLWGIDSHNRTAHLGISLIPAFRGRGLGSDVVRALCEYGFAVRGMQRLQVETLADNIAMITAATRAGFTIEGTLRRSAWVYGTFADEVVLGLLAHEWR
;
A
#
# COMPACT_ATOMS: atom_id res chain seq x y z
N MET A 1 8.71 11.28 -10.15
CA MET A 1 7.64 11.23 -9.13
C MET A 1 6.32 11.08 -9.87
N ILE A 2 5.53 10.06 -9.54
CA ILE A 2 4.15 9.95 -10.03
C ILE A 2 3.31 10.90 -9.19
N ARG A 3 2.45 11.71 -9.81
CA ARG A 3 1.69 12.75 -9.11
C ARG A 3 0.21 12.38 -9.08
N GLY A 4 -0.38 12.45 -7.90
CA GLY A 4 -1.81 12.59 -7.72
C GLY A 4 -2.21 14.06 -7.60
N ASP A 5 -3.41 14.30 -7.10
CA ASP A 5 -3.96 15.66 -6.93
C ASP A 5 -3.35 16.36 -5.69
N LYS A 6 -3.15 15.60 -4.61
CA LYS A 6 -2.65 16.03 -3.30
C LYS A 6 -1.38 15.32 -2.89
N ILE A 7 -1.03 14.21 -3.53
CA ILE A 7 0.13 13.38 -3.17
C ILE A 7 1.13 13.23 -4.33
N GLY A 8 2.37 12.92 -3.97
CA GLY A 8 3.39 12.42 -4.89
C GLY A 8 3.92 11.06 -4.42
N LEU A 9 4.16 10.15 -5.38
CA LEU A 9 4.87 8.89 -5.16
C LEU A 9 6.30 9.02 -5.68
N ARG A 10 7.28 8.90 -4.78
CA ARG A 10 8.70 8.97 -5.13
C ARG A 10 9.46 7.76 -4.59
N ALA A 11 10.66 7.56 -5.11
CA ALA A 11 11.61 6.59 -4.55
C ALA A 11 11.82 6.90 -3.06
N ARG A 12 11.98 5.83 -2.27
CA ARG A 12 12.26 5.93 -0.84
C ARG A 12 13.67 6.45 -0.62
N HIS A 13 13.81 7.43 0.27
CA HIS A 13 15.10 7.97 0.67
C HIS A 13 15.50 7.42 2.04
N GLN A 14 16.80 7.39 2.34
CA GLN A 14 17.30 6.91 3.64
C GLN A 14 16.69 7.68 4.82
N THR A 15 16.38 8.97 4.63
CA THR A 15 15.75 9.84 5.63
C THR A 15 14.29 9.48 5.93
N ASP A 16 13.61 8.76 5.02
CA ASP A 16 12.21 8.36 5.22
C ASP A 16 12.10 7.15 6.16
N VAL A 17 13.10 6.26 6.13
CA VAL A 17 13.13 4.98 6.85
C VAL A 17 12.82 5.14 8.34
N PRO A 18 13.52 6.00 9.12
CA PRO A 18 13.26 6.13 10.55
C PRO A 18 11.84 6.65 10.85
N VAL A 19 11.29 7.52 10.00
CA VAL A 19 9.94 8.07 10.17
C VAL A 19 8.90 6.99 9.90
N LEU A 20 9.01 6.26 8.78
CA LEU A 20 8.09 5.17 8.48
C LEU A 20 8.16 4.07 9.54
N HIS A 21 9.35 3.76 10.05
CA HIS A 21 9.52 2.77 11.11
C HIS A 21 8.77 3.19 12.37
N ALA A 22 9.05 4.38 12.89
CA ALA A 22 8.41 4.88 14.11
C ALA A 22 6.89 5.03 13.97
N GLU A 23 6.41 5.57 12.83
CA GLU A 23 5.00 5.92 12.66
C GLU A 23 4.12 4.75 12.16
N LEU A 24 4.71 3.74 11.52
CA LEU A 24 3.95 2.63 10.90
C LEU A 24 4.36 1.24 11.38
N TYR A 25 5.65 1.00 11.67
CA TYR A 25 6.09 -0.32 12.13
C TYR A 25 5.92 -0.49 13.65
N ASP A 26 6.24 0.55 14.43
CA ASP A 26 6.18 0.51 15.89
C ASP A 26 4.75 0.63 16.44
N ASP A 27 3.78 1.07 15.62
CA ASP A 27 2.36 0.87 15.89
C ASP A 27 1.98 -0.60 15.65
N VAL A 28 2.26 -1.46 16.64
CA VAL A 28 2.03 -2.91 16.58
C VAL A 28 0.57 -3.25 16.25
N ALA A 29 -0.38 -2.48 16.79
CA ALA A 29 -1.80 -2.71 16.58
C ALA A 29 -2.18 -2.46 15.12
N THR A 30 -1.79 -1.31 14.56
CA THR A 30 -2.00 -1.03 13.13
C THR A 30 -1.21 -2.01 12.25
N ARG A 31 0.05 -2.30 12.58
CA ARG A 31 0.91 -3.18 11.77
C ARG A 31 0.36 -4.60 11.68
N SER A 32 -0.19 -5.13 12.78
CA SER A 32 -0.85 -6.44 12.82
C SER A 32 -2.11 -6.53 11.94
N ARG A 33 -2.63 -5.39 11.47
CA ARG A 33 -3.78 -5.32 10.56
C ARG A 33 -3.37 -5.09 9.11
N ALA A 34 -2.12 -4.70 8.86
CA ALA A 34 -1.63 -4.23 7.56
C ALA A 34 -0.59 -5.16 6.92
N ASP A 35 -0.04 -6.13 7.65
CA ASP A 35 0.92 -7.11 7.14
C ASP A 35 0.47 -8.53 7.52
N SER A 36 0.65 -9.47 6.60
CA SER A 36 0.35 -10.89 6.82
C SER A 36 1.43 -11.61 7.64
N ARG A 37 2.60 -10.98 7.82
CA ARG A 37 3.69 -11.49 8.66
C ARG A 37 3.53 -11.01 10.10
N PRO A 38 3.91 -11.84 11.08
CA PRO A 38 3.88 -11.42 12.47
C PRO A 38 4.83 -10.24 12.70
N TRP A 39 4.36 -9.25 13.45
CA TRP A 39 5.23 -8.20 13.97
C TRP A 39 6.34 -8.80 14.83
N ARG A 40 7.53 -8.22 14.76
CA ARG A 40 8.68 -8.62 15.58
C ARG A 40 9.40 -7.37 16.07
N PRO A 41 9.96 -7.38 17.30
CA PRO A 41 10.79 -6.27 17.74
C PRO A 41 12.03 -6.18 16.83
N ILE A 42 12.28 -5.00 16.28
CA ILE A 42 13.46 -4.71 15.47
C ILE A 42 14.30 -3.70 16.23
N THR A 43 15.59 -4.00 16.40
CA THR A 43 16.52 -3.05 17.01
C THR A 43 16.70 -1.84 16.09
N PRO A 44 16.53 -0.60 16.58
CA PRO A 44 16.78 0.60 15.80
C PRO A 44 18.19 0.60 15.19
N GLY A 45 18.29 0.95 13.90
CA GLY A 45 19.57 0.97 13.19
C GLY A 45 20.14 -0.40 12.80
N SER A 46 19.44 -1.51 13.06
CA SER A 46 19.90 -2.85 12.69
C SER A 46 19.84 -3.15 11.18
N GLY A 47 19.25 -2.26 10.37
CA GLY A 47 19.06 -2.47 8.93
C GLY A 47 18.01 -3.53 8.57
N HIS A 48 17.21 -3.99 9.54
CA HIS A 48 16.15 -4.97 9.30
C HIS A 48 14.76 -4.35 9.15
N SER A 49 14.66 -3.01 9.14
CA SER A 49 13.38 -2.33 8.94
C SER A 49 12.74 -2.80 7.62
N PRO A 50 11.43 -3.12 7.58
CA PRO A 50 10.77 -3.40 6.31
C PRO A 50 10.76 -2.17 5.38
N TYR A 51 11.13 -1.00 5.91
CA TYR A 51 11.22 0.23 5.16
C TYR A 51 12.62 0.56 4.64
N GLU A 52 13.63 -0.28 4.86
CA GLU A 52 14.97 0.02 4.35
C GLU A 52 14.96 0.31 2.84
N VAL A 53 15.87 1.19 2.42
CA VAL A 53 16.12 1.42 1.00
C VAL A 53 16.77 0.17 0.44
N THR A 54 16.18 -0.36 -0.63
CA THR A 54 16.65 -1.56 -1.30
C THR A 54 16.85 -1.28 -2.78
N GLU A 55 17.69 -2.08 -3.42
CA GLU A 55 17.85 -2.04 -4.87
C GLU A 55 16.51 -2.30 -5.57
N PRO A 56 16.26 -1.67 -6.74
CA PRO A 56 15.05 -1.93 -7.51
C PRO A 56 14.87 -3.41 -7.80
N ARG A 57 13.61 -3.87 -7.75
CA ARG A 57 13.22 -5.24 -8.06
C ARG A 57 12.19 -5.25 -9.17
N ASP A 58 12.19 -6.32 -9.97
CA ASP A 58 11.20 -6.48 -11.03
C ASP A 58 9.82 -6.88 -10.47
N ASP A 59 9.81 -7.63 -9.37
CA ASP A 59 8.62 -8.22 -8.74
C ASP A 59 7.94 -7.32 -7.70
N ALA A 60 8.52 -6.15 -7.39
CA ALA A 60 7.96 -5.18 -6.46
C ALA A 60 8.43 -3.75 -6.73
N ALA A 61 7.60 -2.77 -6.40
CA ALA A 61 7.94 -1.35 -6.44
C ALA A 61 7.42 -0.66 -5.17
N CYS A 62 8.32 -0.09 -4.38
CA CYS A 62 8.00 0.59 -3.13
C CYS A 62 8.22 2.11 -3.28
N PHE A 63 7.29 2.89 -2.74
CA PHE A 63 7.29 4.35 -2.82
C PHE A 63 7.13 4.97 -1.44
N SER A 64 7.77 6.12 -1.25
CA SER A 64 7.39 7.09 -0.22
C SER A 64 6.26 7.96 -0.77
N VAL A 65 5.20 8.12 0.03
CA VAL A 65 4.09 9.03 -0.25
C VAL A 65 4.41 10.38 0.38
N VAL A 66 4.42 11.44 -0.42
CA VAL A 66 4.57 12.82 0.07
C VAL A 66 3.30 13.60 -0.17
N GLU A 67 2.85 14.41 0.80
CA GLU A 67 1.79 15.39 0.57
C GLU A 67 2.36 16.59 -0.19
N LEU A 68 1.72 16.98 -1.30
CA LEU A 68 2.22 18.03 -2.18
C LEU A 68 2.16 19.42 -1.54
N ASP A 69 1.16 19.70 -0.70
CA ASP A 69 1.01 21.01 -0.08
C ASP A 69 2.12 21.27 0.96
N SER A 70 2.36 20.29 1.84
CA SER A 70 3.31 20.42 2.95
C SER A 70 4.72 19.90 2.63
N GLN A 71 4.86 19.15 1.54
CA GLN A 71 6.05 18.35 1.21
C GLN A 71 6.42 17.30 2.28
N ALA A 72 5.53 17.05 3.23
CA ALA A 72 5.77 16.12 4.31
C ALA A 72 5.61 14.68 3.85
N LEU A 73 6.41 13.78 4.43
CA LEU A 73 6.25 12.34 4.27
C LEU A 73 4.91 11.93 4.92
N ALA A 74 4.00 11.41 4.11
CA ALA A 74 2.66 11.03 4.53
C ALA A 74 2.49 9.52 4.71
N GLY A 75 3.44 8.71 4.24
CA GLY A 75 3.41 7.25 4.40
C GLY A 75 4.14 6.51 3.29
N GLU A 76 3.69 5.29 3.01
CA GLU A 76 4.19 4.45 1.94
C GLU A 76 3.09 3.92 1.02
N ALA A 77 3.51 3.51 -0.17
CA ALA A 77 2.70 2.87 -1.19
C ALA A 77 3.55 1.81 -1.89
N LEU A 78 2.96 0.70 -2.31
CA LEU A 78 3.69 -0.34 -3.01
C LEU A 78 2.85 -1.09 -4.03
N LEU A 79 3.52 -1.58 -5.07
CA LEU A 79 3.08 -2.73 -5.84
C LEU A 79 3.96 -3.95 -5.48
N TRP A 80 3.36 -5.12 -5.31
CA TRP A 80 4.10 -6.38 -5.11
C TRP A 80 3.44 -7.52 -5.88
N GLY A 81 4.12 -8.67 -5.90
CA GLY A 81 3.65 -9.85 -6.63
C GLY A 81 3.52 -9.54 -8.12
N ILE A 82 4.42 -8.71 -8.64
CA ILE A 82 4.36 -8.30 -10.04
C ILE A 82 4.73 -9.49 -10.90
N ASP A 83 3.74 -9.98 -11.63
CA ASP A 83 3.90 -11.02 -12.63
C ASP A 83 3.93 -10.35 -14.02
N SER A 84 5.10 -10.35 -14.66
CA SER A 84 5.29 -9.75 -15.98
C SER A 84 4.68 -10.58 -17.11
N HIS A 85 4.49 -11.88 -16.91
CA HIS A 85 3.87 -12.77 -17.89
C HIS A 85 2.35 -12.59 -17.90
N ASN A 86 1.72 -12.71 -16.73
CA ASN A 86 0.27 -12.54 -16.57
C ASN A 86 -0.15 -11.07 -16.48
N ARG A 87 0.82 -10.16 -16.31
CA ARG A 87 0.63 -8.70 -16.19
C ARG A 87 -0.28 -8.37 -15.02
N THR A 88 -0.02 -8.96 -13.86
CA THR A 88 -0.79 -8.74 -12.64
C THR A 88 0.08 -8.18 -11.54
N ALA A 89 -0.50 -7.37 -10.65
CA ALA A 89 0.17 -6.93 -9.44
C ALA A 89 -0.85 -6.65 -8.33
N HIS A 90 -0.38 -6.75 -7.10
CA HIS A 90 -1.12 -6.30 -5.92
C HIS A 90 -0.71 -4.87 -5.60
N LEU A 91 -1.61 -4.08 -5.00
CA LEU A 91 -1.31 -2.74 -4.53
C LEU A 91 -1.69 -2.56 -3.07
N GLY A 92 -0.96 -1.68 -2.37
CA GLY A 92 -1.18 -1.43 -0.95
C GLY A 92 -0.61 -0.10 -0.52
N ILE A 93 -1.17 0.43 0.56
CA ILE A 93 -0.84 1.74 1.10
C ILE A 93 -0.84 1.69 2.63
N SER A 94 0.05 2.45 3.25
CA SER A 94 0.03 2.73 4.68
C SER A 94 0.32 4.20 4.91
N LEU A 95 -0.69 4.95 5.37
CA LEU A 95 -0.53 6.36 5.71
C LEU A 95 -0.22 6.53 7.20
N ILE A 96 0.68 7.45 7.50
CA ILE A 96 0.98 7.91 8.86
C ILE A 96 -0.31 8.46 9.48
N PRO A 97 -0.60 8.18 10.77
CA PRO A 97 -1.87 8.55 11.41
C PRO A 97 -2.30 10.01 11.20
N ALA A 98 -1.36 10.96 11.27
CA ALA A 98 -1.61 12.40 11.08
C ALA A 98 -2.11 12.78 9.66
N PHE A 99 -1.96 11.90 8.68
CA PHE A 99 -2.34 12.12 7.28
C PHE A 99 -3.62 11.37 6.88
N ARG A 100 -4.19 10.56 7.78
CA ARG A 100 -5.45 9.82 7.54
C ARG A 100 -6.66 10.76 7.58
N GLY A 101 -7.77 10.32 6.98
CA GLY A 101 -9.03 11.09 6.96
C GLY A 101 -9.04 12.34 6.06
N ARG A 102 -7.94 12.65 5.37
CA ARG A 102 -7.77 13.85 4.52
C ARG A 102 -7.98 13.59 3.02
N GLY A 103 -8.39 12.38 2.67
CA GLY A 103 -8.59 11.93 1.28
C GLY A 103 -7.32 11.49 0.55
N LEU A 104 -6.14 11.53 1.20
CA LEU A 104 -4.87 11.15 0.58
C LEU A 104 -4.84 9.67 0.17
N GLY A 105 -5.48 8.78 0.93
CA GLY A 105 -5.48 7.34 0.62
C GLY A 105 -6.08 7.01 -0.75
N SER A 106 -7.23 7.62 -1.08
CA SER A 106 -7.86 7.44 -2.40
C SER A 106 -6.99 7.99 -3.54
N ASP A 107 -6.32 9.12 -3.30
CA ASP A 107 -5.40 9.73 -4.27
C ASP A 107 -4.16 8.85 -4.52
N VAL A 108 -3.61 8.25 -3.46
CA VAL A 108 -2.53 7.26 -3.57
C VAL A 108 -2.96 6.04 -4.37
N VAL A 109 -4.15 5.48 -4.11
CA VAL A 109 -4.67 4.33 -4.87
C VAL A 109 -4.77 4.67 -6.36
N ARG A 110 -5.34 5.83 -6.71
CA ARG A 110 -5.43 6.27 -8.11
C ARG A 110 -4.05 6.44 -8.75
N ALA A 111 -3.08 7.04 -8.05
CA ALA A 111 -1.71 7.18 -8.54
C ALA A 111 -1.00 5.82 -8.73
N LEU A 112 -1.25 4.84 -7.85
CA LEU A 112 -0.76 3.47 -8.03
C LEU A 112 -1.42 2.78 -9.24
N CYS A 113 -2.70 3.05 -9.51
CA CYS A 113 -3.38 2.54 -10.70
C CYS A 113 -2.75 3.08 -11.98
N GLU A 114 -2.49 4.40 -12.03
CA GLU A 114 -1.78 5.01 -13.16
C GLU A 114 -0.40 4.38 -13.35
N TYR A 115 0.37 4.20 -12.28
CA TYR A 115 1.65 3.51 -12.35
C TYR A 115 1.52 2.07 -12.85
N GLY A 116 0.58 1.29 -12.30
CA GLY A 116 0.38 -0.10 -12.69
C GLY A 116 -0.05 -0.24 -14.15
N PHE A 117 -1.08 0.49 -14.58
CA PHE A 117 -1.65 0.35 -15.92
C PHE A 117 -0.85 1.11 -16.99
N ALA A 118 -0.55 2.39 -16.78
CA ALA A 118 0.06 3.22 -17.81
C ALA A 118 1.59 3.07 -17.89
N VAL A 119 2.26 2.92 -16.74
CA VAL A 119 3.73 2.83 -16.71
C VAL A 119 4.22 1.39 -16.78
N ARG A 120 3.64 0.49 -15.98
CA ARG A 120 4.04 -0.93 -15.91
C ARG A 120 3.29 -1.82 -16.89
N GLY A 121 2.26 -1.30 -17.55
CA GLY A 121 1.49 -2.06 -18.53
C GLY A 121 0.78 -3.27 -17.93
N MET A 122 0.32 -3.20 -16.68
CA MET A 122 -0.44 -4.29 -16.07
C MET A 122 -1.79 -4.47 -16.79
N GLN A 123 -2.29 -5.70 -16.80
CA GLN A 123 -3.64 -6.06 -17.25
C GLN A 123 -4.63 -6.04 -16.08
N ARG A 124 -4.16 -6.32 -14.85
CA ARG A 124 -4.97 -6.40 -13.65
C ARG A 124 -4.20 -5.87 -12.44
N LEU A 125 -4.89 -5.10 -11.60
CA LEU A 125 -4.44 -4.76 -10.26
C LEU A 125 -5.39 -5.37 -9.22
N GLN A 126 -4.84 -5.74 -8.07
CA GLN A 126 -5.56 -6.38 -6.98
C GLN A 126 -5.28 -5.70 -5.64
N VAL A 127 -6.28 -5.70 -4.77
CA VAL A 127 -6.18 -5.31 -3.37
C VAL A 127 -6.74 -6.44 -2.52
N GLU A 128 -5.97 -6.88 -1.52
CA GLU A 128 -6.48 -7.62 -0.38
C GLU A 128 -6.48 -6.72 0.85
N THR A 129 -7.58 -6.72 1.59
CA THR A 129 -7.67 -5.99 2.85
C THR A 129 -8.65 -6.67 3.78
N LEU A 130 -8.50 -6.47 5.09
CA LEU A 130 -9.49 -6.92 6.07
C LEU A 130 -10.89 -6.46 5.69
N ALA A 131 -11.88 -7.33 5.86
CA ALA A 131 -13.27 -7.06 5.51
C ALA A 131 -13.88 -5.87 6.28
N ASP A 132 -13.30 -5.54 7.45
CA ASP A 132 -13.68 -4.39 8.27
C ASP A 132 -12.89 -3.10 7.97
N ASN A 133 -11.93 -3.14 7.03
CA ASN A 133 -11.17 -1.97 6.60
C ASN A 133 -11.96 -1.14 5.58
N ILE A 134 -13.04 -0.51 6.05
CA ILE A 134 -13.94 0.30 5.24
C ILE A 134 -13.20 1.42 4.50
N ALA A 135 -12.14 1.98 5.09
CA ALA A 135 -11.35 3.04 4.48
C ALA A 135 -10.67 2.58 3.18
N MET A 136 -9.98 1.42 3.21
CA MET A 136 -9.32 0.88 2.01
C MET A 136 -10.34 0.39 0.97
N ILE A 137 -11.41 -0.28 1.40
CA ILE A 137 -12.49 -0.75 0.52
C ILE A 137 -13.12 0.46 -0.21
N THR A 138 -13.39 1.54 0.51
CA THR A 138 -13.95 2.77 -0.09
C THR A 138 -12.95 3.43 -1.03
N ALA A 139 -11.66 3.46 -0.70
CA ALA A 139 -10.64 4.03 -1.57
C ALA A 139 -10.49 3.25 -2.89
N ALA A 140 -10.44 1.91 -2.81
CA ALA A 140 -10.35 1.04 -3.97
C ALA A 140 -11.61 1.12 -4.86
N THR A 141 -12.80 1.02 -4.27
CA THR A 141 -14.06 1.09 -5.04
C THR A 141 -14.24 2.44 -5.73
N ARG A 142 -13.84 3.56 -5.09
CA ARG A 142 -13.81 4.88 -5.75
C ARG A 142 -12.81 4.98 -6.90
N ALA A 143 -11.77 4.15 -6.90
CA ALA A 143 -10.82 4.03 -8.00
C ALA A 143 -11.28 3.05 -9.10
N GLY A 144 -12.49 2.48 -8.97
CA GLY A 144 -13.10 1.57 -9.96
C GLY A 144 -12.99 0.09 -9.63
N PHE A 145 -12.36 -0.29 -8.51
CA PHE A 145 -12.23 -1.71 -8.15
C PHE A 145 -13.58 -2.34 -7.82
N THR A 146 -13.73 -3.61 -8.17
CA THR A 146 -14.88 -4.44 -7.84
C THR A 146 -14.51 -5.48 -6.79
N ILE A 147 -15.37 -5.73 -5.81
CA ILE A 147 -15.21 -6.83 -4.85
C ILE A 147 -15.49 -8.15 -5.57
N GLU A 148 -14.53 -9.06 -5.54
CA GLU A 148 -14.61 -10.35 -6.25
C GLU A 148 -14.85 -11.53 -5.31
N GLY A 149 -14.54 -11.37 -4.03
CA GLY A 149 -14.79 -12.42 -3.05
C GLY A 149 -14.27 -12.10 -1.64
N THR A 150 -14.56 -13.02 -0.73
CA THR A 150 -14.11 -12.98 0.67
C THR A 150 -13.29 -14.22 0.98
N LEU A 151 -12.08 -14.03 1.50
CA LEU A 151 -11.25 -15.06 2.09
C LEU A 151 -11.62 -15.18 3.57
N ARG A 152 -12.31 -16.27 3.94
CA ARG A 152 -12.78 -16.49 5.30
C ARG A 152 -11.63 -16.86 6.23
N ARG A 153 -11.49 -16.16 7.35
CA ARG A 153 -10.49 -16.40 8.40
C ARG A 153 -9.04 -16.49 7.85
N SER A 154 -8.71 -15.70 6.83
CA SER A 154 -7.39 -15.74 6.18
C SER A 154 -6.31 -14.94 6.91
N ALA A 155 -6.69 -13.88 7.64
CA ALA A 155 -5.74 -13.01 8.32
C ALA A 155 -5.70 -13.26 9.83
N TRP A 156 -4.50 -13.47 10.40
CA TRP A 156 -4.31 -13.43 11.84
C TRP A 156 -4.08 -12.00 12.30
N VAL A 157 -5.05 -11.45 13.04
CA VAL A 157 -5.06 -10.06 13.46
C VAL A 157 -5.22 -10.01 14.97
N TYR A 158 -4.13 -9.67 15.66
CA TYR A 158 -4.14 -9.31 17.08
C TYR A 158 -4.93 -10.30 17.98
N GLY A 159 -4.66 -11.61 17.82
CA GLY A 159 -5.25 -12.66 18.66
C GLY A 159 -6.48 -13.35 18.08
N THR A 160 -7.00 -12.92 16.93
CA THR A 160 -8.13 -13.57 16.26
C THR A 160 -7.91 -13.70 14.76
N PHE A 161 -8.61 -14.64 14.13
CA PHE A 161 -8.68 -14.71 12.68
C PHE A 161 -9.79 -13.79 12.16
N ALA A 162 -9.47 -13.00 11.14
CA ALA A 162 -10.38 -12.11 10.44
C ALA A 162 -10.51 -12.50 8.97
N ASP A 163 -11.62 -12.09 8.37
CA ASP A 163 -11.87 -12.25 6.94
C ASP A 163 -11.16 -11.13 6.15
N GLU A 164 -10.69 -11.45 4.95
CA GLU A 164 -10.22 -10.47 3.97
C GLU A 164 -11.15 -10.42 2.77
N VAL A 165 -11.27 -9.24 2.16
CA VAL A 165 -11.94 -9.06 0.87
C VAL A 165 -10.89 -8.87 -0.21
N VAL A 166 -11.15 -9.50 -1.36
CA VAL A 166 -10.35 -9.35 -2.57
C VAL A 166 -11.08 -8.41 -3.51
N LEU A 167 -10.39 -7.37 -3.97
CA LEU A 167 -10.89 -6.44 -4.97
C LEU A 167 -9.98 -6.46 -6.20
N GLY A 168 -10.57 -6.46 -7.39
CA GLY A 168 -9.86 -6.43 -8.66
C GLY A 168 -10.25 -5.22 -9.50
N LEU A 169 -9.31 -4.75 -10.31
CA LEU A 169 -9.54 -3.77 -11.37
C LEU A 169 -8.79 -4.21 -12.63
N LEU A 170 -9.49 -4.28 -13.76
CA LEU A 170 -8.90 -4.60 -15.05
C LEU A 170 -8.54 -3.33 -15.82
N ALA A 171 -7.49 -3.41 -16.63
CA ALA A 171 -6.95 -2.25 -17.35
C ALA A 171 -7.96 -1.56 -18.28
N HIS A 172 -8.95 -2.30 -18.81
CA HIS A 172 -9.99 -1.74 -19.68
C HIS A 172 -11.12 -1.04 -18.92
N GLU A 173 -11.27 -1.32 -17.62
CA GLU A 173 -12.27 -0.71 -16.73
C GLU A 173 -11.75 0.59 -16.08
N TRP A 174 -10.42 0.78 -16.06
CA TRP A 174 -9.77 1.95 -15.47
C TRP A 174 -9.98 3.25 -16.28
N ARG A 175 -10.40 3.16 -17.54
CA ARG A 175 -10.51 4.30 -18.46
C ARG A 175 -11.65 5.26 -18.14
#